data_AF-A0A6C0EIN5-F1
#
_entry.id   AF-A0A6C0EIN5-F1
#
_cell.length_a   1.000
_cell.length_b   1.000
_cell.length_c   1.000
_cell.angle_alpha   90.00
_cell.angle_beta   90.00
_cell.angle_gamma   90.00
#
_symmetry.space_group_name_H-M   'P 1'
#
loop_
_entity.id
_entity.type
_entity.pdbx_description
1 polymer ?
#
loop_
_entity_poly.entity_id
_entity_poly.type
_entity_poly.pdbx_seq_one_letter_code
_entity_poly.pdbx_strand_id
1 'polypeptide(L)'
;MINQQIIDKILDITTGIDKIKPLKELKKQNNLDILTLDDFMEKYERSIADYIDSQGEGGGGEGEDDLDEFINKITARELSYKCMYFNAKYPYGDRNVSDDYIFEILDDYFQTNEARHTLFVAVDTSKRTSYLPPHIKQTFKKKNTQDKHRLKKRYSYENPFHRIHGFMITQDDPCKCPPNIIPGTPKISALTVICASPFASKAGIKAVGSYLLCFYIFLYKSLKYDFSILEVANDHASMPDYEIEGEYEKDLLEELTNSDLKDILNELGLSQSGKKEILVDRIIRYQEAEKSKQCGLTYEERLEKEEGVDEDDIDEYGYGGIYYHQGRDEQRDLYCNFYERVGYKENSKLNTQWNCFSNIAYPSMILDLKKQSYGCIADTFLMRTWTRKPSLLCQYGLKKNISSKCS
;
A
#
# COMPACT_ATOMS: atom_id res chain seq x y z
N MET A 1 -2.39 -6.16 -17.30
CA MET A 1 -1.08 -5.87 -16.68
C MET A 1 -0.57 -4.49 -17.10
N ILE A 2 -0.15 -3.69 -16.12
CA ILE A 2 0.52 -2.42 -16.33
C ILE A 2 1.99 -2.73 -16.66
N ASN A 3 2.54 -2.09 -17.70
CA ASN A 3 3.93 -2.30 -18.11
C ASN A 3 4.66 -0.96 -18.27
N GLN A 4 5.98 -1.00 -18.45
CA GLN A 4 6.80 0.21 -18.58
C GLN A 4 6.35 1.14 -19.71
N GLN A 5 5.80 0.63 -20.81
CA GLN A 5 5.29 1.49 -21.90
C GLN A 5 4.09 2.33 -21.46
N ILE A 6 3.22 1.79 -20.60
CA ILE A 6 2.12 2.56 -20.00
C ILE A 6 2.70 3.62 -19.05
N ILE A 7 3.63 3.23 -18.18
CA ILE A 7 4.30 4.14 -17.24
C ILE A 7 4.92 5.33 -17.98
N ASP A 8 5.68 5.07 -19.04
CA ASP A 8 6.33 6.11 -19.84
C ASP A 8 5.31 7.07 -20.48
N LYS A 9 4.19 6.54 -20.99
CA LYS A 9 3.08 7.37 -21.50
C LYS A 9 2.48 8.25 -20.41
N ILE A 10 2.31 7.74 -19.19
CA ILE A 10 1.81 8.52 -18.05
C ILE A 10 2.79 9.65 -17.69
N LEU A 11 4.09 9.34 -17.61
CA LEU A 11 5.13 10.32 -17.34
C LEU A 11 5.19 11.42 -18.42
N ASP A 12 4.71 11.14 -19.62
CA ASP A 12 4.68 12.07 -20.75
C ASP A 12 3.42 12.93 -20.86
N ILE A 13 2.42 12.74 -19.99
CA ILE A 13 1.18 13.53 -19.99
C ILE A 13 1.47 15.02 -19.80
N THR A 14 0.96 15.83 -20.73
CA THR A 14 1.04 17.29 -20.69
C THR A 14 -0.23 17.90 -20.10
N THR A 15 -0.09 18.91 -19.26
CA THR A 15 -1.20 19.62 -18.61
C THR A 15 -1.10 21.14 -18.77
N GLY A 16 -2.26 21.81 -18.77
CA GLY A 16 -2.36 23.27 -18.84
C GLY A 16 -2.11 23.85 -20.25
N ILE A 17 -2.20 25.19 -20.34
CA ILE A 17 -1.99 25.96 -21.58
C ILE A 17 -0.51 25.88 -22.03
N ASP A 18 0.41 25.83 -21.07
CA ASP A 18 1.87 25.81 -21.33
C ASP A 18 2.44 24.41 -21.59
N LYS A 19 1.59 23.38 -21.71
CA LYS A 19 1.99 21.98 -21.96
C LYS A 19 3.07 21.47 -20.99
N ILE A 20 2.93 21.80 -19.70
CA ILE A 20 3.84 21.33 -18.65
C ILE A 20 3.70 19.80 -18.56
N LYS A 21 4.81 19.08 -18.33
CA LYS A 21 4.81 17.63 -18.04
C LYS A 21 5.07 17.42 -16.55
N PRO A 22 4.02 17.30 -15.71
CA PRO A 22 4.18 17.45 -14.26
C PRO A 22 5.06 16.38 -13.63
N LEU A 23 4.85 15.13 -14.08
CA LEU A 23 5.63 14.00 -13.61
C LEU A 23 7.10 14.08 -14.08
N LYS A 24 7.37 14.64 -15.28
CA LYS A 24 8.78 14.92 -15.68
C LYS A 24 9.42 15.99 -14.81
N GLU A 25 8.65 16.98 -14.35
CA GLU A 25 9.20 18.01 -13.47
C GLU A 25 9.52 17.46 -12.07
N LEU A 26 8.61 16.67 -11.49
CA LEU A 26 8.87 15.95 -10.24
C LEU A 26 10.02 14.95 -10.38
N LYS A 27 10.11 14.25 -11.51
CA LYS A 27 11.24 13.39 -11.86
C LYS A 27 12.55 14.16 -11.92
N LYS A 28 12.61 15.34 -12.56
CA LYS A 28 13.84 16.17 -12.60
C LYS A 28 14.28 16.61 -11.22
N GLN A 29 13.35 16.94 -10.33
CA GLN A 29 13.67 17.38 -8.96
C GLN A 29 14.33 16.26 -8.15
N ASN A 30 13.97 15.01 -8.42
CA ASN A 30 14.38 13.85 -7.61
C ASN A 30 15.38 12.92 -8.29
N ASN A 31 15.50 13.00 -9.62
CA ASN A 31 16.20 12.05 -10.46
C ASN A 31 15.75 10.59 -10.19
N LEU A 32 14.42 10.38 -10.09
CA LEU A 32 13.82 9.08 -9.85
C LEU A 32 12.94 8.66 -11.03
N ASP A 33 13.19 7.46 -11.53
CA ASP A 33 12.27 6.75 -12.40
C ASP A 33 11.18 6.06 -11.58
N ILE A 34 10.08 5.70 -12.23
CA ILE A 34 9.07 4.80 -11.68
C ILE A 34 9.14 3.52 -12.49
N LEU A 35 9.28 2.38 -11.81
CA LEU A 35 9.29 1.04 -12.38
C LEU A 35 8.22 0.21 -11.66
N THR A 36 7.74 -0.87 -12.28
CA THR A 36 7.11 -1.96 -11.51
C THR A 36 8.17 -2.67 -10.67
N LEU A 37 7.76 -3.47 -9.69
CA LEU A 37 8.70 -4.32 -8.97
C LEU A 37 9.41 -5.28 -9.91
N ASP A 38 8.71 -5.93 -10.83
CA ASP A 38 9.29 -6.83 -11.84
C ASP A 38 10.37 -6.14 -12.67
N ASP A 39 10.07 -4.96 -13.22
CA ASP A 39 11.01 -4.17 -14.03
C ASP A 39 12.24 -3.77 -13.21
N PHE A 40 12.09 -3.56 -11.89
CA PHE A 40 13.22 -3.31 -11.00
C PHE A 40 14.04 -4.58 -10.76
N MET A 41 13.39 -5.70 -10.46
CA MET A 41 14.04 -6.99 -10.20
C MET A 41 14.82 -7.44 -11.44
N GLU A 42 14.22 -7.38 -12.63
CA GLU A 42 14.89 -7.71 -13.91
C GLU A 42 16.09 -6.78 -14.16
N LYS A 43 15.92 -5.47 -13.97
CA LYS A 43 16.98 -4.49 -14.23
C LYS A 43 18.20 -4.65 -13.32
N TYR A 44 18.01 -5.12 -12.09
CA TYR A 44 19.05 -5.24 -11.08
C TYR A 44 19.33 -6.70 -10.66
N GLU A 45 18.83 -7.67 -11.42
CA GLU A 45 18.86 -9.12 -11.16
C GLU A 45 20.21 -9.57 -10.59
N ARG A 46 21.30 -9.30 -11.30
CA ARG A 46 22.66 -9.71 -10.87
C ARG A 46 23.05 -9.12 -9.51
N SER A 47 22.81 -7.83 -9.30
CA SER A 47 23.14 -7.18 -8.03
C SER A 47 22.23 -7.61 -6.87
N ILE A 48 21.01 -8.04 -7.18
CA ILE A 48 20.07 -8.60 -6.21
C ILE A 48 20.53 -10.01 -5.83
N ALA A 49 20.84 -10.87 -6.80
CA ALA A 49 21.41 -12.20 -6.56
C ALA A 49 22.67 -12.11 -5.70
N ASP A 50 23.64 -11.25 -6.07
CA ASP A 50 24.87 -11.04 -5.29
C ASP A 50 24.57 -10.58 -3.84
N TYR A 51 23.55 -9.75 -3.65
CA TYR A 51 23.16 -9.26 -2.33
C TYR A 51 22.47 -10.34 -1.49
N ILE A 52 21.59 -11.13 -2.10
CA ILE A 52 20.86 -12.23 -1.47
C ILE A 52 21.85 -13.33 -1.05
N ASP A 53 22.78 -13.71 -1.91
CA ASP A 53 23.88 -14.62 -1.59
C ASP A 53 24.69 -14.10 -0.39
N SER A 54 24.89 -12.78 -0.31
CA SER A 54 25.59 -12.15 0.81
C SER A 54 24.76 -12.09 2.10
N GLN A 55 23.45 -12.34 2.07
CA GLN A 55 22.61 -12.42 3.27
C GLN A 55 22.60 -13.82 3.87
N GLY A 56 22.95 -14.86 3.11
CA GLY A 56 22.98 -16.25 3.58
C GLY A 56 24.36 -16.68 4.11
N GLU A 57 24.49 -16.87 5.43
CA GLU A 57 25.59 -17.65 5.99
C GLU A 57 25.22 -19.15 6.00
N GLY A 58 25.62 -19.89 4.95
CA GLY A 58 25.94 -21.31 5.04
C GLY A 58 24.81 -22.35 4.88
N GLY A 59 24.82 -23.03 3.72
CA GLY A 59 24.38 -24.42 3.50
C GLY A 59 22.87 -24.68 3.60
N GLY A 60 22.19 -25.28 2.63
CA GLY A 60 22.63 -26.05 1.47
C GLY A 60 21.58 -27.12 1.23
N GLY A 61 20.81 -26.97 0.14
CA GLY A 61 19.85 -27.96 -0.33
C GLY A 61 18.41 -27.61 0.02
N GLU A 62 17.84 -26.62 -0.65
CA GLU A 62 16.44 -26.23 -0.51
C GLU A 62 15.87 -25.97 -1.92
N GLY A 63 14.59 -26.25 -2.11
CA GLY A 63 13.91 -26.30 -3.42
C GLY A 63 13.81 -24.92 -4.09
N GLU A 64 13.26 -24.89 -5.32
CA GLU A 64 13.00 -23.62 -6.03
C GLU A 64 12.02 -22.74 -5.23
N ASP A 65 11.02 -23.36 -4.58
CA ASP A 65 10.02 -22.70 -3.74
C ASP A 65 10.63 -22.01 -2.50
N ASP A 66 11.65 -22.62 -1.88
CA ASP A 66 12.34 -22.05 -0.71
C ASP A 66 13.15 -20.79 -1.07
N LEU A 67 13.66 -20.72 -2.30
CA LEU A 67 14.42 -19.57 -2.79
C LEU A 67 13.52 -18.36 -3.06
N ASP A 68 12.37 -18.58 -3.67
CA ASP A 68 11.40 -17.51 -3.95
C ASP A 68 10.83 -16.93 -2.65
N GLU A 69 10.49 -17.78 -1.68
CA GLU A 69 10.07 -17.33 -0.35
C GLU A 69 11.16 -16.48 0.32
N PHE A 70 12.43 -16.90 0.23
CA PHE A 70 13.56 -16.15 0.78
C PHE A 70 13.77 -14.80 0.08
N ILE A 71 13.65 -14.75 -1.25
CA ILE A 71 13.71 -13.50 -2.04
C ILE A 71 12.58 -12.56 -1.59
N ASN A 72 11.37 -13.08 -1.40
CA ASN A 72 10.21 -12.31 -0.95
C ASN A 72 10.42 -11.76 0.45
N LYS A 73 10.91 -12.57 1.41
CA LYS A 73 11.24 -12.12 2.78
C LYS A 73 12.27 -10.99 2.78
N ILE A 74 13.34 -11.12 1.98
CA ILE A 74 14.35 -10.05 1.86
C ILE A 74 13.73 -8.80 1.24
N THR A 75 12.98 -8.95 0.15
CA THR A 75 12.35 -7.82 -0.55
C THR A 75 11.37 -7.08 0.36
N ALA A 76 10.51 -7.80 1.08
CA ALA A 76 9.57 -7.26 2.05
C ALA A 76 10.28 -6.47 3.15
N ARG A 77 11.33 -7.05 3.74
CA ARG A 77 12.17 -6.37 4.74
C ARG A 77 12.75 -5.07 4.19
N GLU A 78 13.34 -5.08 3.00
CA GLU A 78 13.97 -3.91 2.40
C GLU A 78 12.97 -2.82 2.00
N LEU A 79 11.75 -3.18 1.59
CA LEU A 79 10.64 -2.26 1.35
C LEU A 79 10.11 -1.69 2.67
N SER A 80 9.94 -2.50 3.72
CA SER A 80 9.47 -2.05 5.04
C SER A 80 10.36 -0.96 5.64
N TYR A 81 11.68 -0.98 5.37
CA TYR A 81 12.59 0.07 5.79
C TYR A 81 12.32 1.45 5.13
N LYS A 82 11.56 1.49 4.04
CA LYS A 82 11.09 2.76 3.44
C LYS A 82 9.88 3.32 4.18
N CYS A 83 9.20 2.52 4.99
CA CYS A 83 8.06 2.93 5.82
C CYS A 83 8.48 3.33 7.25
N MET A 84 9.79 3.51 7.50
CA MET A 84 10.27 3.90 8.82
C MET A 84 9.92 5.35 9.19
N TYR A 85 9.48 5.54 10.42
CA TYR A 85 9.29 6.84 11.05
C TYR A 85 10.16 6.97 12.30
N PHE A 86 10.39 8.20 12.75
CA PHE A 86 11.21 8.48 13.93
C PHE A 86 10.48 9.49 14.80
N ASN A 87 10.34 9.19 16.09
CA ASN A 87 9.81 10.11 17.09
C ASN A 87 10.53 9.92 18.44
N ALA A 88 10.05 10.57 19.50
CA ALA A 88 10.66 10.46 20.82
C ALA A 88 10.56 9.04 21.42
N LYS A 89 9.49 8.30 21.12
CA LYS A 89 9.28 6.89 21.52
C LYS A 89 10.18 5.94 20.72
N TYR A 90 10.43 6.25 19.45
CA TYR A 90 11.21 5.43 18.51
C TYR A 90 12.41 6.21 17.94
N PRO A 91 13.44 6.48 18.77
CA PRO A 91 14.62 7.25 18.33
C PRO A 91 15.49 6.49 17.33
N TYR A 92 15.38 5.16 17.30
CA TYR A 92 16.09 4.28 16.36
C TYR A 92 15.28 3.97 15.09
N GLY A 93 14.04 4.44 15.05
CA GLY A 93 13.09 4.21 13.98
C GLY A 93 12.16 3.04 14.30
N ASP A 94 10.92 3.15 13.85
CA ASP A 94 9.94 2.07 13.84
C ASP A 94 9.22 2.05 12.49
N ARG A 95 8.58 0.93 12.13
CA ARG A 95 7.98 0.72 10.81
C ARG A 95 6.47 0.97 10.87
N ASN A 96 5.96 1.83 9.98
CA ASN A 96 4.51 2.01 9.82
C ASN A 96 3.82 0.82 9.13
N VAL A 97 4.59 -0.03 8.45
CA VAL A 97 4.10 -1.21 7.73
C VAL A 97 5.06 -2.34 8.04
N SER A 98 4.55 -3.47 8.54
CA SER A 98 5.36 -4.65 8.85
C SER A 98 5.94 -5.27 7.58
N ASP A 99 7.06 -5.97 7.73
CA ASP A 99 7.59 -6.83 6.68
C ASP A 99 6.68 -8.02 6.41
N ASP A 100 6.01 -8.58 7.42
CA ASP A 100 5.07 -9.69 7.24
C ASP A 100 3.91 -9.32 6.32
N TYR A 101 3.29 -8.15 6.52
CA TYR A 101 2.22 -7.66 5.64
C TYR A 101 2.69 -7.44 4.19
N ILE A 102 3.91 -6.92 4.01
CA ILE A 102 4.47 -6.75 2.66
C ILE A 102 4.79 -8.12 2.06
N PHE A 103 5.28 -9.06 2.86
CA PHE A 103 5.59 -10.43 2.44
C PHE A 103 4.34 -11.15 1.95
N GLU A 104 3.23 -11.12 2.71
CA GLU A 104 1.94 -11.69 2.28
C GLU A 104 1.48 -11.14 0.92
N ILE A 105 1.64 -9.83 0.71
CA ILE A 105 1.32 -9.21 -0.59
C ILE A 105 2.26 -9.69 -1.70
N LEU A 106 3.56 -9.81 -1.42
CA LEU A 106 4.53 -10.29 -2.40
C LEU A 106 4.29 -11.75 -2.76
N ASP A 107 3.90 -12.55 -1.76
CA ASP A 107 3.59 -13.95 -1.94
C ASP A 107 2.37 -14.13 -2.83
N ASP A 108 1.27 -13.42 -2.54
CA ASP A 108 0.10 -13.34 -3.44
C ASP A 108 0.50 -12.85 -4.84
N TYR A 109 1.32 -11.80 -4.91
CA TYR A 109 1.74 -11.18 -6.17
C TYR A 109 2.54 -12.12 -7.08
N PHE A 110 3.43 -12.96 -6.53
CA PHE A 110 4.28 -13.84 -7.31
C PHE A 110 3.68 -15.24 -7.50
N GLN A 111 2.91 -15.75 -6.53
CA GLN A 111 2.35 -17.09 -6.59
C GLN A 111 0.99 -17.14 -7.30
N THR A 112 0.14 -16.13 -7.14
CA THR A 112 -1.20 -16.15 -7.73
C THR A 112 -1.21 -15.46 -9.10
N ASN A 113 -1.69 -16.16 -10.14
CA ASN A 113 -2.01 -15.55 -11.44
C ASN A 113 -3.24 -14.60 -11.36
N GLU A 114 -3.79 -14.39 -10.16
CA GLU A 114 -4.93 -13.53 -9.87
C GLU A 114 -4.52 -12.19 -9.23
N ALA A 115 -3.23 -11.85 -9.25
CA ALA A 115 -2.67 -10.67 -8.60
C ALA A 115 -3.53 -9.41 -8.85
N ARG A 116 -4.33 -9.05 -7.84
CA ARG A 116 -5.05 -7.77 -7.78
C ARG A 116 -4.08 -6.65 -7.43
N HIS A 117 -2.91 -7.00 -6.90
CA HIS A 117 -1.88 -6.08 -6.46
C HIS A 117 -0.95 -5.66 -7.61
N THR A 118 -0.51 -4.41 -7.58
CA THR A 118 0.59 -3.93 -8.42
C THR A 118 1.53 -3.10 -7.56
N LEU A 119 2.82 -3.40 -7.63
CA LEU A 119 3.86 -2.72 -6.88
C LEU A 119 4.66 -1.80 -7.80
N PHE A 120 4.76 -0.53 -7.39
CA PHE A 120 5.56 0.48 -8.08
C PHE A 120 6.66 1.01 -7.17
N VAL A 121 7.84 1.20 -7.72
CA VAL A 121 9.02 1.70 -7.01
C VAL A 121 9.55 2.98 -7.65
N ALA A 122 9.83 3.99 -6.82
CA ALA A 122 10.53 5.21 -7.22
C ALA A 122 12.05 5.00 -7.07
N VAL A 123 12.74 4.80 -8.19
CA VAL A 123 14.10 4.24 -8.23
C VAL A 123 15.08 5.24 -8.82
N ASP A 124 16.26 5.34 -8.22
CA ASP A 124 17.38 5.97 -8.87
C ASP A 124 18.12 5.00 -9.80
N THR A 125 18.03 5.31 -11.10
CA THR A 125 18.60 4.50 -12.18
C THR A 125 19.97 5.01 -12.66
N SER A 126 20.53 6.02 -12.00
CA SER A 126 21.86 6.53 -12.35
C SER A 126 22.95 5.50 -12.04
N LYS A 127 24.09 5.64 -12.73
CA LYS A 127 25.28 4.79 -12.54
C LYS A 127 26.03 5.05 -11.23
N ARG A 128 25.49 5.89 -10.33
CA ARG A 128 26.12 6.15 -9.03
C ARG A 128 26.07 4.89 -8.16
N THR A 129 27.01 4.79 -7.24
CA THR A 129 27.16 3.67 -6.30
C THR A 129 26.63 3.98 -4.90
N SER A 130 26.27 5.24 -4.65
CA SER A 130 25.62 5.69 -3.42
C SER A 130 24.91 7.01 -3.67
N TYR A 131 23.92 7.33 -2.83
CA TYR A 131 23.31 8.66 -2.76
C TYR A 131 23.78 9.43 -1.54
N LEU A 132 24.97 9.09 -1.03
CA LEU A 132 25.56 9.74 0.13
C LEU A 132 25.84 11.22 -0.19
N PRO A 133 25.25 12.17 0.56
CA PRO A 133 25.43 13.59 0.28
C PRO A 133 26.87 14.04 0.50
N PRO A 134 27.39 15.02 -0.27
CA PRO A 134 28.76 15.52 -0.11
C PRO A 134 29.10 15.97 1.32
N HIS A 135 28.16 16.64 2.00
CA HIS A 135 28.34 17.10 3.38
C HIS A 135 28.45 15.93 4.38
N ILE A 136 27.70 14.83 4.17
CA ILE A 136 27.83 13.62 4.98
C ILE A 136 29.15 12.91 4.66
N LYS A 137 29.54 12.86 3.38
CA LYS A 137 30.80 12.25 2.92
C LYS A 137 32.05 12.89 3.56
N GLN A 138 32.02 14.20 3.82
CA GLN A 138 33.11 14.90 4.52
C GLN A 138 33.24 14.44 5.98
N THR A 139 32.12 14.17 6.66
CA THR A 139 32.13 13.66 8.04
C THR A 139 32.43 12.16 8.12
N PHE A 140 32.17 11.42 7.03
CA PHE A 140 32.37 9.97 6.95
C PHE A 140 33.81 9.55 7.29
N LYS A 141 34.82 10.31 6.86
CA LYS A 141 36.23 10.01 7.16
C LYS A 141 36.56 10.07 8.67
N LYS A 142 35.85 10.95 9.40
CA LYS A 142 36.06 11.22 10.84
C LYS A 142 35.22 10.32 11.76
N LYS A 143 34.30 9.52 11.21
CA LYS A 143 33.41 8.64 11.98
C LYS A 143 34.07 7.31 12.35
N ASN A 144 33.62 6.72 13.46
CA ASN A 144 34.03 5.39 13.90
C ASN A 144 33.48 4.29 12.95
N THR A 145 33.96 3.07 13.10
CA THR A 145 33.61 1.93 12.22
C THR A 145 32.11 1.64 12.21
N GLN A 146 31.47 1.67 13.38
CA GLN A 146 30.03 1.40 13.52
C GLN A 146 29.19 2.45 12.79
N ASP A 147 29.53 3.73 12.93
CA ASP A 147 28.88 4.83 12.23
C ASP A 147 29.07 4.75 10.71
N LYS A 148 30.26 4.38 10.25
CA LYS A 148 30.55 4.17 8.83
C LYS A 148 29.71 3.03 8.26
N HIS A 149 29.60 1.92 8.98
CA HIS A 149 28.77 0.79 8.60
C HIS A 149 27.29 1.18 8.54
N ARG A 150 26.78 1.91 9.54
CA ARG A 150 25.41 2.45 9.55
C ARG A 150 25.12 3.39 8.38
N LEU A 151 26.06 4.26 8.02
CA LEU A 151 25.91 5.15 6.87
C LEU A 151 25.94 4.38 5.54
N LYS A 152 26.81 3.37 5.41
CA LYS A 152 26.79 2.47 4.25
C LYS A 152 25.43 1.77 4.11
N LYS A 153 24.94 1.18 5.20
CA LYS A 153 23.60 0.57 5.27
C LYS A 153 22.44 1.52 4.97
N ARG A 154 22.65 2.83 4.95
CA ARG A 154 21.60 3.80 4.61
C ARG A 154 21.72 4.30 3.17
N TYR A 155 22.94 4.61 2.73
CA TYR A 155 23.17 5.41 1.52
C TYR A 155 23.89 4.66 0.39
N SER A 156 24.48 3.51 0.67
CA SER A 156 25.23 2.71 -0.31
C SER A 156 24.29 1.90 -1.19
N TYR A 157 24.60 1.77 -2.48
CA TYR A 157 23.92 0.85 -3.39
C TYR A 157 24.63 -0.51 -3.50
N GLU A 158 25.51 -0.84 -2.53
CA GLU A 158 25.95 -2.22 -2.30
C GLU A 158 24.73 -3.14 -2.08
N ASN A 159 23.69 -2.65 -1.38
CA ASN A 159 22.35 -3.23 -1.40
C ASN A 159 21.53 -2.55 -2.54
N PRO A 160 21.09 -3.29 -3.57
CA PRO A 160 20.35 -2.72 -4.69
C PRO A 160 19.00 -2.11 -4.29
N PHE A 161 18.32 -2.63 -3.26
CA PHE A 161 17.05 -2.08 -2.76
C PHE A 161 17.20 -0.68 -2.14
N HIS A 162 18.42 -0.24 -1.82
CA HIS A 162 18.65 1.16 -1.45
C HIS A 162 18.46 2.14 -2.60
N ARG A 163 18.42 1.68 -3.86
CA ARG A 163 18.05 2.51 -5.02
C ARG A 163 16.58 2.91 -5.01
N ILE A 164 15.73 2.15 -4.31
CA ILE A 164 14.31 2.47 -4.09
C ILE A 164 14.24 3.55 -3.01
N HIS A 165 13.76 4.73 -3.38
CA HIS A 165 13.57 5.86 -2.47
C HIS A 165 12.13 5.98 -1.96
N GLY A 166 11.21 5.27 -2.58
CA GLY A 166 9.85 5.09 -2.13
C GLY A 166 9.16 4.03 -2.97
N PHE A 167 8.06 3.51 -2.47
CA PHE A 167 7.26 2.53 -3.19
C PHE A 167 5.78 2.75 -2.87
N MET A 168 4.93 2.18 -3.71
CA MET A 168 3.50 2.10 -3.46
C MET A 168 2.96 0.74 -3.91
N ILE A 169 1.96 0.27 -3.20
CA ILE A 169 1.20 -0.93 -3.53
C ILE A 169 -0.23 -0.48 -3.83
N THR A 170 -0.78 -1.00 -4.92
CA THR A 170 -2.12 -0.67 -5.37
C THR A 170 -2.92 -1.94 -5.59
N GLN A 171 -4.21 -1.92 -5.31
CA GLN A 171 -5.09 -3.07 -5.49
C GLN A 171 -6.24 -2.72 -6.45
N ASP A 172 -6.47 -3.57 -7.45
CA ASP A 172 -7.58 -3.47 -8.38
C ASP A 172 -8.84 -4.12 -7.79
N ASP A 173 -9.97 -3.41 -7.93
CA ASP A 173 -11.31 -3.83 -7.49
C ASP A 173 -11.33 -4.39 -6.03
N PRO A 174 -10.90 -3.59 -5.04
CA PRO A 174 -10.71 -4.02 -3.65
C PRO A 174 -12.03 -4.28 -2.90
N CYS A 175 -13.14 -3.73 -3.39
CA CYS A 175 -14.43 -3.77 -2.71
C CYS A 175 -15.13 -5.11 -2.89
N LYS A 176 -15.42 -5.80 -1.78
CA LYS A 176 -16.22 -7.03 -1.77
C LYS A 176 -17.70 -6.75 -2.09
N CYS A 177 -18.20 -5.57 -1.70
CA CYS A 177 -19.61 -5.21 -1.76
C CYS A 177 -19.85 -3.86 -2.48
N PRO A 178 -19.35 -3.65 -3.71
CA PRO A 178 -19.45 -2.36 -4.37
C PRO A 178 -20.92 -1.96 -4.60
N PRO A 179 -21.23 -0.64 -4.63
CA PRO A 179 -22.59 -0.18 -4.80
C PRO A 179 -23.11 -0.58 -6.19
N ASN A 180 -24.20 -1.36 -6.20
CA ASN A 180 -24.99 -1.85 -7.34
C ASN A 180 -24.46 -3.11 -8.06
N ILE A 181 -25.08 -4.23 -7.69
CA ILE A 181 -25.16 -5.52 -8.40
C ILE A 181 -26.01 -5.34 -9.70
N ILE A 182 -25.58 -4.45 -10.59
CA ILE A 182 -26.17 -4.20 -11.93
C ILE A 182 -25.00 -4.05 -12.91
N PRO A 183 -25.08 -4.55 -14.17
CA PRO A 183 -24.00 -4.40 -15.15
C PRO A 183 -23.54 -2.94 -15.30
N GLY A 184 -22.26 -2.70 -15.01
CA GLY A 184 -21.63 -1.38 -14.98
C GLY A 184 -20.96 -1.00 -13.65
N THR A 185 -20.46 -1.97 -12.88
CA THR A 185 -19.76 -1.75 -11.61
C THR A 185 -18.66 -0.69 -11.77
N PRO A 186 -18.56 0.28 -10.84
CA PRO A 186 -17.52 1.28 -10.90
C PRO A 186 -16.16 0.59 -10.79
N LYS A 187 -15.21 0.98 -11.63
CA LYS A 187 -13.86 0.45 -11.58
C LYS A 187 -13.08 1.18 -10.49
N ILE A 188 -12.65 0.47 -9.46
CA ILE A 188 -12.09 1.06 -8.24
C ILE A 188 -10.65 0.60 -8.04
N SER A 189 -9.75 1.52 -7.73
CA SER A 189 -8.37 1.20 -7.35
C SER A 189 -8.12 1.65 -5.91
N ALA A 190 -7.61 0.78 -5.06
CA ALA A 190 -7.07 1.16 -3.76
C ALA A 190 -5.57 1.49 -3.86
N LEU A 191 -5.14 2.52 -3.11
CA LEU A 191 -3.76 2.71 -2.73
C LEU A 191 -3.60 2.09 -1.33
N THR A 192 -3.03 0.90 -1.24
CA THR A 192 -2.92 0.14 0.01
C THR A 192 -1.71 0.60 0.82
N VAL A 193 -0.57 0.79 0.16
CA VAL A 193 0.66 1.28 0.80
C VAL A 193 1.28 2.40 -0.02
N ILE A 194 1.77 3.43 0.67
CA ILE A 194 2.66 4.43 0.09
C ILE A 194 3.72 4.83 1.11
N CYS A 195 4.99 4.56 0.78
CA CYS A 195 6.11 4.85 1.68
C CYS A 195 7.25 5.53 0.94
N ALA A 196 8.00 6.36 1.67
CA ALA A 196 9.17 7.04 1.17
C ALA A 196 10.28 6.99 2.21
N SER A 197 11.50 6.66 1.77
CA SER A 197 12.63 6.52 2.65
C SER A 197 12.82 7.78 3.52
N PRO A 198 12.91 7.65 4.84
CA PRO A 198 13.11 8.79 5.74
C PRO A 198 14.48 9.46 5.54
N PHE A 199 15.39 8.79 4.82
CA PHE A 199 16.73 9.30 4.53
C PHE A 199 16.82 10.04 3.20
N ALA A 200 15.83 9.92 2.31
CA ALA A 200 15.81 10.56 1.00
C ALA A 200 15.95 12.09 1.09
N SER A 201 15.23 12.71 2.04
CA SER A 201 15.21 14.16 2.24
C SER A 201 16.59 14.75 2.56
N LYS A 202 17.37 14.06 3.39
CA LYS A 202 18.76 14.44 3.74
C LYS A 202 19.70 14.36 2.54
N ALA A 203 19.33 13.58 1.53
CA ALA A 203 20.05 13.48 0.27
C ALA A 203 19.52 14.38 -0.85
N GLY A 204 18.63 15.31 -0.52
CA GLY A 204 18.08 16.25 -1.49
C GLY A 204 16.98 15.68 -2.37
N ILE A 205 16.59 14.41 -2.14
CA ILE A 205 15.45 13.77 -2.80
C ILE A 205 14.21 14.10 -1.96
N LYS A 206 13.29 14.88 -2.52
CA LYS A 206 12.17 15.48 -1.77
C LYS A 206 10.83 15.10 -2.40
N ALA A 207 9.78 15.11 -1.60
CA ALA A 207 8.42 14.90 -2.10
C ALA A 207 8.21 13.58 -2.88
N VAL A 208 8.92 12.51 -2.50
CA VAL A 208 8.79 11.18 -3.12
C VAL A 208 7.35 10.66 -3.02
N GLY A 209 6.71 10.79 -1.86
CA GLY A 209 5.29 10.42 -1.69
C GLY A 209 4.36 11.24 -2.58
N SER A 210 4.61 12.55 -2.75
CA SER A 210 3.84 13.38 -3.68
C SER A 210 4.04 12.98 -5.14
N TYR A 211 5.25 12.57 -5.50
CA TYR A 211 5.55 12.06 -6.84
C TYR A 211 4.82 10.74 -7.13
N LEU A 212 4.88 9.79 -6.20
CA LEU A 212 4.17 8.51 -6.29
C LEU A 212 2.64 8.70 -6.34
N LEU A 213 2.07 9.51 -5.44
CA LEU A 213 0.62 9.75 -5.41
C LEU A 213 0.12 10.46 -6.68
N CYS A 214 0.87 11.44 -7.20
CA CYS A 214 0.53 12.11 -8.46
C CYS A 214 0.56 11.11 -9.63
N PHE A 215 1.59 10.26 -9.70
CA PHE A 215 1.69 9.21 -10.71
C PHE A 215 0.52 8.23 -10.61
N TYR A 216 0.19 7.75 -9.41
CA TYR A 216 -0.94 6.86 -9.14
C TYR A 216 -2.27 7.43 -9.66
N ILE A 217 -2.60 8.68 -9.30
CA ILE A 217 -3.85 9.32 -9.75
C ILE A 217 -3.86 9.46 -11.28
N PHE A 218 -2.73 9.84 -11.90
CA PHE A 218 -2.63 9.97 -13.35
C PHE A 218 -2.80 8.62 -14.06
N LEU A 219 -2.17 7.57 -13.53
CA LEU A 219 -2.22 6.22 -14.07
C LEU A 219 -3.66 5.70 -14.07
N TYR A 220 -4.31 5.65 -12.92
CA TYR A 220 -5.65 5.08 -12.80
C TYR A 220 -6.71 5.91 -13.51
N LYS A 221 -6.55 7.24 -13.56
CA LYS A 221 -7.37 8.09 -14.42
C LYS A 221 -7.22 7.74 -15.91
N SER A 222 -6.00 7.49 -16.37
CA SER A 222 -5.72 7.14 -17.77
C SER A 222 -6.23 5.75 -18.14
N LEU A 223 -6.24 4.84 -17.16
CA LEU A 223 -6.86 3.52 -17.25
C LEU A 223 -8.39 3.55 -17.08
N LYS A 224 -9.00 4.74 -17.02
CA LYS A 224 -10.44 4.98 -16.92
C LYS A 224 -11.11 4.39 -15.68
N TYR A 225 -10.40 4.36 -14.56
CA TYR A 225 -11.02 4.04 -13.27
C TYR A 225 -11.99 5.15 -12.86
N ASP A 226 -13.05 4.76 -12.16
CA ASP A 226 -14.05 5.66 -11.60
C ASP A 226 -13.53 6.34 -10.34
N PHE A 227 -13.01 5.52 -9.43
CA PHE A 227 -12.62 5.95 -8.10
C PHE A 227 -11.23 5.45 -7.74
N SER A 228 -10.49 6.32 -7.07
CA SER A 228 -9.34 5.94 -6.27
C SER A 228 -9.73 6.02 -4.80
N ILE A 229 -9.35 5.00 -4.02
CA ILE A 229 -9.63 4.93 -2.60
C ILE A 229 -8.35 4.68 -1.79
N LEU A 230 -8.34 5.09 -0.53
CA LEU A 230 -7.27 4.79 0.43
C LEU A 230 -7.81 4.87 1.87
N GLU A 231 -7.12 4.26 2.81
CA GLU A 231 -7.32 4.46 4.24
C GLU A 231 -6.16 5.22 4.87
N VAL A 232 -6.45 5.93 5.94
CA VAL A 232 -5.44 6.65 6.73
C VAL A 232 -5.24 5.91 8.04
N ALA A 233 -4.29 4.97 8.04
CA ALA A 233 -3.94 4.17 9.22
C ALA A 233 -3.49 5.03 10.40
N ASN A 234 -3.76 4.56 11.61
CA ASN A 234 -3.36 5.18 12.88
C ASN A 234 -3.29 4.12 13.99
N ASP A 235 -2.60 4.45 15.08
CA ASP A 235 -2.35 3.52 16.18
C ASP A 235 -3.56 3.38 17.13
N HIS A 236 -4.54 4.28 17.05
CA HIS A 236 -5.67 4.33 17.98
C HIS A 236 -6.80 3.39 17.59
N ALA A 237 -7.18 3.36 16.31
CA ALA A 237 -8.36 2.65 15.82
C ALA A 237 -8.15 1.14 15.67
N SER A 238 -6.94 0.62 15.94
CA SER A 238 -6.70 -0.82 15.94
C SER A 238 -7.50 -1.47 17.05
N MET A 239 -8.40 -2.38 16.69
CA MET A 239 -9.07 -3.23 17.65
C MET A 239 -8.04 -4.13 18.38
N PRO A 240 -8.35 -4.58 19.61
CA PRO A 240 -7.61 -5.66 20.25
C PRO A 240 -7.49 -6.89 19.34
N ASP A 241 -6.44 -7.69 19.54
CA ASP A 241 -6.23 -8.91 18.76
C ASP A 241 -7.33 -9.93 19.11
N TYR A 242 -8.41 -9.95 18.34
CA TYR A 242 -9.41 -11.02 18.34
C TYR A 242 -9.01 -12.10 17.35
N GLU A 243 -9.25 -13.37 17.69
CA GLU A 243 -9.01 -14.47 16.76
C GLU A 243 -10.02 -14.39 15.61
N ILE A 244 -9.53 -14.14 14.39
CA ILE A 244 -10.36 -14.22 13.19
C ILE A 244 -10.55 -15.71 12.87
N GLU A 245 -11.73 -16.28 13.17
CA GLU A 245 -12.04 -17.64 12.72
C GLU A 245 -12.08 -17.72 11.18
N GLY A 246 -11.35 -18.69 10.63
CA GLY A 246 -11.90 -19.52 9.54
C GLY A 246 -11.71 -19.04 8.11
N GLU A 247 -10.67 -18.26 7.77
CA GLU A 247 -10.22 -18.21 6.37
C GLU A 247 -9.28 -19.37 6.07
N TYR A 248 -9.82 -20.42 5.45
CA TYR A 248 -9.02 -21.49 4.88
C TYR A 248 -8.38 -21.01 3.57
N GLU A 249 -7.05 -21.02 3.53
CA GLU A 249 -6.29 -20.85 2.30
C GLU A 249 -6.32 -22.15 1.49
N LYS A 250 -6.48 -22.02 0.18
CA LYS A 250 -6.62 -23.17 -0.70
C LYS A 250 -5.39 -24.08 -0.63
N ASP A 251 -4.20 -23.49 -0.60
CA ASP A 251 -2.95 -24.24 -0.64
C ASP A 251 -2.73 -25.02 0.66
N LEU A 252 -3.04 -24.41 1.81
CA LEU A 252 -3.05 -25.11 3.10
C LEU A 252 -4.04 -26.28 3.12
N LEU A 253 -5.25 -26.11 2.56
CA LEU A 253 -6.22 -27.20 2.43
C LEU A 253 -5.72 -28.32 1.50
N GLU A 254 -4.96 -27.97 0.45
CA GLU A 254 -4.35 -28.94 -0.45
C GLU A 254 -3.22 -29.74 0.21
N GLU A 255 -2.64 -29.26 1.31
CA GLU A 255 -1.67 -30.01 2.12
C GLU A 255 -2.32 -30.94 3.15
N LEU A 256 -3.48 -30.56 3.69
CA LEU A 256 -4.19 -31.34 4.72
C LEU A 256 -4.52 -32.77 4.32
N THR A 257 -4.65 -33.69 5.29
CA THR A 257 -5.05 -35.06 4.95
C THR A 257 -6.53 -35.12 4.56
N ASN A 258 -6.93 -36.19 3.86
CA ASN A 258 -8.36 -36.43 3.58
C ASN A 258 -9.20 -36.61 4.86
N SER A 259 -8.58 -36.91 6.01
CA SER A 259 -9.29 -36.97 7.29
C SER A 259 -9.59 -35.56 7.77
N ASP A 260 -8.56 -34.71 7.86
CA ASP A 260 -8.69 -33.34 8.35
C ASP A 260 -9.68 -32.53 7.51
N LEU A 261 -9.63 -32.68 6.18
CA LEU A 261 -10.59 -32.04 5.27
C LEU A 261 -12.03 -32.50 5.53
N LYS A 262 -12.24 -33.76 5.91
CA LYS A 262 -13.58 -34.27 6.23
C LYS A 262 -14.07 -33.80 7.59
N ASP A 263 -13.16 -33.63 8.53
CA ASP A 263 -13.49 -33.08 9.85
C ASP A 263 -13.92 -31.62 9.71
N ILE A 264 -13.17 -30.80 8.94
CA ILE A 264 -13.57 -29.44 8.56
C ILE A 264 -14.94 -29.44 7.86
N LEU A 265 -15.13 -30.29 6.84
CA LEU A 265 -16.42 -30.38 6.15
C LEU A 265 -17.57 -30.80 7.08
N ASN A 266 -17.30 -31.62 8.10
CA ASN A 266 -18.29 -32.03 9.09
C ASN A 266 -18.70 -30.86 9.99
N GLU A 267 -17.73 -30.08 10.46
CA GLU A 267 -17.96 -28.87 11.25
C GLU A 267 -18.78 -27.83 10.46
N LEU A 268 -18.46 -27.67 9.17
CA LEU A 268 -19.20 -26.79 8.26
C LEU A 268 -20.57 -27.36 7.82
N GLY A 269 -20.94 -28.57 8.24
CA GLY A 269 -22.20 -29.22 7.84
C GLY A 269 -22.28 -29.58 6.36
N LEU A 270 -21.13 -29.79 5.71
CA LEU A 270 -20.99 -30.06 4.28
C LEU A 270 -20.80 -31.55 3.99
N SER A 271 -21.08 -31.95 2.74
CA SER A 271 -20.83 -33.34 2.32
C SER A 271 -19.33 -33.67 2.40
N GLN A 272 -19.00 -34.85 2.94
CA GLN A 272 -17.64 -35.39 3.01
C GLN A 272 -17.26 -36.28 1.81
N SER A 273 -18.12 -36.32 0.79
CA SER A 273 -17.95 -37.21 -0.37
C SER A 273 -17.13 -36.57 -1.50
N GLY A 274 -16.28 -37.38 -2.13
CA GLY A 274 -15.46 -36.94 -3.26
C GLY A 274 -13.97 -37.27 -3.08
N LYS A 275 -13.19 -36.93 -4.09
CA LYS A 275 -11.72 -36.92 -4.02
C LYS A 275 -11.25 -35.64 -3.31
N LYS A 276 -10.00 -35.63 -2.82
CA LYS A 276 -9.38 -34.51 -2.09
C LYS A 276 -9.65 -33.15 -2.73
N GLU A 277 -9.37 -33.00 -4.03
CA GLU A 277 -9.62 -31.78 -4.81
C GLU A 277 -11.07 -31.27 -4.68
N ILE A 278 -12.05 -32.18 -4.71
CA ILE A 278 -13.47 -31.84 -4.58
C ILE A 278 -13.81 -31.40 -3.14
N LEU A 279 -13.12 -31.94 -2.13
CA LEU A 279 -13.28 -31.56 -0.73
C LEU A 279 -12.74 -30.15 -0.52
N VAL A 280 -11.53 -29.86 -1.02
CA VAL A 280 -10.90 -28.53 -0.99
C VAL A 280 -11.78 -27.50 -1.68
N ASP A 281 -12.17 -27.75 -2.94
CA ASP A 281 -13.05 -26.85 -3.70
C ASP A 281 -14.39 -26.58 -2.97
N ARG A 282 -14.89 -27.56 -2.22
CA ARG A 282 -16.15 -27.41 -1.47
C ARG A 282 -16.00 -26.49 -0.27
N ILE A 283 -14.89 -26.60 0.46
CA ILE A 283 -14.57 -25.71 1.59
C ILE A 283 -14.40 -24.28 1.06
N ILE A 284 -13.60 -24.09 0.01
CA ILE A 284 -13.39 -22.77 -0.62
C ILE A 284 -14.71 -22.16 -1.11
N ARG A 285 -15.53 -22.91 -1.84
CA ARG A 285 -16.84 -22.40 -2.31
C ARG A 285 -17.78 -22.04 -1.18
N TYR A 286 -17.75 -22.78 -0.07
CA TYR A 286 -18.55 -22.45 1.10
C TYR A 286 -18.08 -21.13 1.71
N GLN A 287 -16.78 -20.97 1.89
CA GLN A 287 -16.17 -19.74 2.40
C GLN A 287 -16.48 -18.54 1.50
N GLU A 288 -16.38 -18.68 0.17
CA GLU A 288 -16.79 -17.65 -0.78
C GLU A 288 -18.29 -17.30 -0.66
N ALA A 289 -19.15 -18.32 -0.49
CA ALA A 289 -20.57 -18.12 -0.30
C ALA A 289 -20.87 -17.39 1.03
N GLU A 290 -20.17 -17.70 2.12
CA GLU A 290 -20.28 -16.96 3.40
C GLU A 290 -19.80 -15.52 3.26
N LYS A 291 -18.65 -15.29 2.61
CA LYS A 291 -18.15 -13.93 2.29
C LYS A 291 -19.20 -13.14 1.49
N SER A 292 -19.90 -13.77 0.55
CA SER A 292 -20.97 -13.11 -0.22
C SER A 292 -22.19 -12.73 0.63
N LYS A 293 -22.50 -13.49 1.69
CA LYS A 293 -23.57 -13.15 2.65
C LYS A 293 -23.22 -11.93 3.50
N GLN A 294 -21.93 -11.64 3.72
CA GLN A 294 -21.50 -10.46 4.48
C GLN A 294 -21.89 -9.14 3.81
N CYS A 295 -22.09 -9.10 2.49
CA CYS A 295 -22.53 -7.89 1.79
C CYS A 295 -23.96 -7.43 2.14
N GLY A 296 -24.73 -8.27 2.84
CA GLY A 296 -26.05 -7.91 3.37
C GLY A 296 -26.05 -7.45 4.83
N LEU A 297 -24.91 -7.52 5.52
CA LEU A 297 -24.78 -7.19 6.94
C LEU A 297 -24.38 -5.72 7.13
N THR A 298 -24.82 -5.10 8.23
CA THR A 298 -24.26 -3.81 8.68
C THR A 298 -22.81 -3.98 9.13
N TYR A 299 -22.12 -2.85 9.36
CA TYR A 299 -20.75 -2.89 9.86
C TYR A 299 -20.68 -3.56 11.23
N GLU A 300 -21.61 -3.21 12.11
CA GLU A 300 -21.74 -3.74 13.47
C GLU A 300 -22.09 -5.23 13.44
N GLU A 301 -23.05 -5.65 12.60
CA GLU A 301 -23.39 -7.07 12.40
C GLU A 301 -22.24 -7.92 11.84
N ARG A 302 -21.26 -7.30 11.16
CA ARG A 302 -20.03 -8.00 10.75
C ARG A 302 -19.05 -8.18 11.91
N LEU A 303 -18.90 -7.15 12.74
CA LEU A 303 -18.04 -7.20 13.93
C LEU A 303 -18.58 -8.17 14.99
N GLU A 304 -19.89 -8.19 15.23
CA GLU A 304 -20.54 -9.13 16.16
C GLU A 304 -20.35 -10.61 15.77
N LYS A 305 -20.00 -10.88 14.51
CA LYS A 305 -19.69 -12.22 14.03
C LYS A 305 -18.23 -12.63 14.22
N GLU A 306 -17.35 -11.70 14.54
CA GLU A 306 -15.97 -12.03 14.91
C GLU A 306 -15.96 -12.57 16.34
N GLU A 307 -15.33 -13.73 16.54
CA GLU A 307 -15.34 -14.39 17.85
C GLU A 307 -14.58 -13.55 18.88
N GLY A 308 -15.21 -13.28 20.01
CA GLY A 308 -14.59 -12.58 21.13
C GLY A 308 -14.66 -11.05 21.07
N VAL A 309 -15.30 -10.45 20.06
CA VAL A 309 -15.57 -9.01 20.04
C VAL A 309 -16.70 -8.68 21.01
N ASP A 310 -16.39 -7.91 22.06
CA ASP A 310 -17.38 -7.40 23.00
C ASP A 310 -18.15 -6.20 22.38
N GLU A 311 -19.44 -6.07 22.71
CA GLU A 311 -20.30 -4.96 22.23
C GLU A 311 -19.70 -3.58 22.60
N ASP A 312 -19.07 -3.48 23.77
CA ASP A 312 -18.38 -2.27 24.23
C ASP A 312 -17.20 -1.90 23.31
N ASP A 313 -16.48 -2.89 22.77
CA ASP A 313 -15.36 -2.65 21.86
C ASP A 313 -15.83 -2.18 20.48
N ILE A 314 -17.01 -2.62 20.02
CA ILE A 314 -17.64 -2.11 18.79
C ILE A 314 -17.92 -0.61 18.91
N ASP A 315 -18.46 -0.17 20.05
CA ASP A 315 -18.77 1.24 20.30
C ASP A 315 -17.50 2.11 20.43
N GLU A 316 -16.43 1.56 21.02
CA GLU A 316 -15.19 2.29 21.23
C GLU A 316 -14.29 2.36 19.97
N TYR A 317 -14.12 1.23 19.28
CA TYR A 317 -13.19 1.07 18.16
C TYR A 317 -13.86 1.12 16.78
N GLY A 318 -15.18 0.96 16.71
CA GLY A 318 -15.94 1.02 15.47
C GLY A 318 -15.90 2.37 14.77
N TYR A 319 -16.45 2.42 13.56
CA TYR A 319 -16.44 3.62 12.74
C TYR A 319 -17.32 4.73 13.36
N GLY A 320 -16.68 5.79 13.86
CA GLY A 320 -17.35 6.85 14.62
C GLY A 320 -17.18 6.72 16.14
N GLY A 321 -16.52 5.67 16.62
CA GLY A 321 -16.16 5.48 18.01
C GLY A 321 -15.08 6.44 18.52
N ILE A 322 -14.78 6.33 19.81
CA ILE A 322 -13.81 7.19 20.50
C ILE A 322 -12.42 7.05 19.87
N TYR A 323 -11.96 5.82 19.61
CA TYR A 323 -10.63 5.58 19.06
C TYR A 323 -10.50 5.95 17.59
N TYR A 324 -11.58 5.77 16.81
CA TYR A 324 -11.66 6.32 15.45
C TYR A 324 -11.45 7.84 15.45
N HIS A 325 -12.12 8.56 16.36
CA HIS A 325 -11.96 10.02 16.46
C HIS A 325 -10.56 10.44 16.91
N GLN A 326 -9.96 9.76 17.90
CA GLN A 326 -8.59 10.02 18.33
C GLN A 326 -7.60 9.83 17.19
N GLY A 327 -7.68 8.69 16.49
CA GLY A 327 -6.83 8.37 15.35
C GLY A 327 -6.98 9.35 14.19
N ARG A 328 -8.22 9.72 13.85
CA ARG A 328 -8.50 10.72 12.81
C ARG A 328 -7.92 12.09 13.16
N ASP A 329 -8.02 12.50 14.42
CA ASP A 329 -7.52 13.79 14.88
C ASP A 329 -5.97 13.81 14.95
N GLU A 330 -5.34 12.68 15.31
CA GLU A 330 -3.89 12.50 15.21
C GLU A 330 -3.41 12.62 13.76
N GLN A 331 -4.10 11.97 12.83
CA GLN A 331 -3.74 11.96 11.41
C GLN A 331 -4.24 13.18 10.64
N ARG A 332 -4.72 14.21 11.33
CA ARG A 332 -5.34 15.40 10.72
C ARG A 332 -4.44 16.08 9.70
N ASP A 333 -3.13 16.12 9.91
CA ASP A 333 -2.21 16.71 8.93
C ASP A 333 -2.15 15.93 7.61
N LEU A 334 -2.23 14.60 7.67
CA LEU A 334 -2.24 13.78 6.47
C LEU A 334 -3.62 13.78 5.82
N TYR A 335 -4.67 13.58 6.61
CA TYR A 335 -6.06 13.55 6.19
C TYR A 335 -6.55 14.93 5.67
N CYS A 336 -6.57 15.96 6.52
CA CYS A 336 -7.11 17.29 6.18
C CYS A 336 -6.12 18.13 5.35
N ASN A 337 -4.84 18.10 5.70
CA ASN A 337 -3.87 19.04 5.12
C ASN A 337 -3.20 18.52 3.85
N PHE A 338 -3.32 17.22 3.55
CA PHE A 338 -2.77 16.64 2.34
C PHE A 338 -3.85 15.98 1.45
N TYR A 339 -4.48 14.89 1.87
CA TYR A 339 -5.39 14.12 1.01
C TYR A 339 -6.63 14.90 0.58
N GLU A 340 -7.31 15.59 1.50
CA GLU A 340 -8.46 16.44 1.13
C GLU A 340 -8.08 17.52 0.11
N ARG A 341 -6.85 18.06 0.20
CA ARG A 341 -6.39 19.10 -0.71
C ARG A 341 -6.05 18.58 -2.10
N VAL A 342 -5.68 17.30 -2.20
CA VAL A 342 -5.55 16.56 -3.46
C VAL A 342 -6.91 16.29 -4.09
N GLY A 343 -7.98 16.32 -3.29
CA GLY A 343 -9.36 16.22 -3.74
C GLY A 343 -10.09 14.98 -3.23
N TYR A 344 -9.40 14.15 -2.42
CA TYR A 344 -10.05 13.07 -1.69
C TYR A 344 -11.09 13.63 -0.73
N LYS A 345 -12.07 12.80 -0.40
CA LYS A 345 -13.05 13.10 0.63
C LYS A 345 -13.26 11.86 1.46
N GLU A 346 -13.49 12.05 2.76
CA GLU A 346 -13.89 10.93 3.57
C GLU A 346 -15.24 10.37 3.11
N ASN A 347 -15.32 9.06 3.06
CA ASN A 347 -16.53 8.31 2.80
C ASN A 347 -16.49 7.00 3.58
N SER A 348 -17.08 7.01 4.77
CA SER A 348 -17.15 5.84 5.66
C SER A 348 -17.78 4.62 5.01
N LYS A 349 -18.63 4.81 3.99
CA LYS A 349 -19.26 3.70 3.25
C LYS A 349 -18.26 2.76 2.60
N LEU A 350 -17.04 3.21 2.30
CA LEU A 350 -16.00 2.33 1.75
C LEU A 350 -15.68 1.17 2.70
N ASN A 351 -15.60 1.47 4.00
CA ASN A 351 -15.34 0.50 5.05
C ASN A 351 -16.66 -0.16 5.51
N THR A 352 -17.67 0.65 5.85
CA THR A 352 -18.89 0.15 6.50
C THR A 352 -19.84 -0.59 5.57
N GLN A 353 -19.94 -0.21 4.28
CA GLN A 353 -20.92 -0.76 3.35
C GLN A 353 -20.28 -1.51 2.18
N TRP A 354 -19.23 -0.94 1.58
CA TRP A 354 -18.63 -1.48 0.37
C TRP A 354 -17.58 -2.56 0.65
N ASN A 355 -17.16 -2.68 1.92
CA ASN A 355 -16.22 -3.67 2.41
C ASN A 355 -14.96 -3.71 1.52
N CYS A 356 -14.36 -2.53 1.32
CA CYS A 356 -13.18 -2.33 0.49
C CYS A 356 -11.86 -2.48 1.23
N PHE A 357 -11.90 -2.58 2.56
CA PHE A 357 -10.75 -2.60 3.45
C PHE A 357 -10.99 -3.58 4.59
N SER A 358 -10.07 -3.65 5.55
CA SER A 358 -10.23 -4.49 6.75
C SER A 358 -11.33 -3.94 7.67
N ASN A 359 -11.65 -4.70 8.71
CA ASN A 359 -12.62 -4.30 9.73
C ASN A 359 -12.08 -3.24 10.72
N ILE A 360 -10.81 -2.83 10.56
CA ILE A 360 -10.27 -1.71 11.33
C ILE A 360 -10.92 -0.42 10.83
N ALA A 361 -11.49 0.36 11.75
CA ALA A 361 -12.20 1.60 11.41
C ALA A 361 -11.25 2.75 11.09
N TYR A 362 -10.47 2.65 10.01
CA TYR A 362 -9.63 3.77 9.56
C TYR A 362 -10.42 4.79 8.74
N PRO A 363 -10.06 6.09 8.81
CA PRO A 363 -10.61 7.10 7.91
C PRO A 363 -10.44 6.70 6.44
N SER A 364 -11.56 6.34 5.82
CA SER A 364 -11.64 5.87 4.44
C SER A 364 -11.89 7.04 3.48
N MET A 365 -11.03 7.19 2.48
CA MET A 365 -10.99 8.34 1.59
C MET A 365 -11.28 7.93 0.13
N ILE A 366 -12.09 8.71 -0.57
CA ILE A 366 -12.46 8.50 -1.98
C ILE A 366 -12.13 9.72 -2.85
N LEU A 367 -11.58 9.47 -4.03
CA LEU A 367 -11.37 10.44 -5.10
C LEU A 367 -12.10 10.01 -6.37
N ASP A 368 -13.04 10.85 -6.83
CA ASP A 368 -13.70 10.69 -8.13
C ASP A 368 -12.77 11.13 -9.26
N LEU A 369 -12.17 10.15 -9.95
CA LEU A 369 -11.16 10.38 -10.98
C LEU A 369 -11.76 11.00 -12.25
N LYS A 370 -13.05 10.78 -12.52
CA LYS A 370 -13.76 11.35 -13.66
C LYS A 370 -13.93 12.86 -13.52
N LYS A 371 -14.17 13.34 -12.29
CA LYS A 371 -14.33 14.78 -11.99
C LYS A 371 -13.02 15.57 -11.97
N GLN A 372 -11.86 14.92 -11.88
CA GLN A 372 -10.57 15.62 -11.84
C GLN A 372 -9.98 15.78 -13.24
N SER A 373 -9.56 17.00 -13.61
CA SER A 373 -8.72 17.19 -14.80
C SER A 373 -7.25 16.92 -14.47
N TYR A 374 -6.45 16.46 -15.43
CA TYR A 374 -5.00 16.30 -15.22
C TYR A 374 -4.32 17.61 -14.81
N GLY A 375 -4.79 18.75 -15.35
CA GLY A 375 -4.33 20.08 -14.95
C GLY A 375 -4.56 20.36 -13.47
N CYS A 376 -5.76 20.07 -12.95
CA CYS A 376 -6.07 20.26 -11.54
C CYS A 376 -5.23 19.36 -10.63
N ILE A 377 -5.03 18.10 -11.01
CA ILE A 377 -4.17 17.19 -10.24
C ILE A 377 -2.74 17.73 -10.25
N ALA A 378 -2.21 18.10 -11.41
CA ALA A 378 -0.87 18.67 -11.56
C ALA A 378 -0.65 19.93 -10.71
N ASP A 379 -1.60 20.86 -10.76
CA ASP A 379 -1.57 22.13 -10.04
C ASP A 379 -1.54 21.89 -8.52
N THR A 380 -2.27 20.90 -8.00
CA THR A 380 -2.18 20.49 -6.59
C THR A 380 -0.75 20.13 -6.20
N PHE A 381 -0.09 19.26 -6.97
CA PHE A 381 1.20 18.71 -6.59
C PHE A 381 2.36 19.66 -6.88
N LEU A 382 2.33 20.37 -8.01
CA LEU A 382 3.42 21.25 -8.44
C LEU A 382 3.30 22.65 -7.87
N MET A 383 2.13 23.26 -8.02
CA MET A 383 1.92 24.66 -7.67
C MET A 383 1.47 24.82 -6.22
N ARG A 384 1.15 23.71 -5.54
CA ARG A 384 0.51 23.69 -4.21
C ARG A 384 -0.74 24.57 -4.20
N THR A 385 -1.39 24.74 -5.36
CA THR A 385 -2.63 25.48 -5.49
C THR A 385 -3.76 24.52 -5.19
N TRP A 386 -4.31 24.65 -4.00
CA TRP A 386 -5.24 23.70 -3.42
C TRP A 386 -6.57 23.70 -4.17
N THR A 387 -7.04 22.51 -4.53
CA THR A 387 -8.14 22.35 -5.50
C THR A 387 -9.51 22.65 -4.92
N ARG A 388 -9.68 22.55 -3.58
CA ARG A 388 -11.00 22.65 -2.95
C ARG A 388 -10.99 23.35 -1.59
N LYS A 389 -12.17 23.84 -1.19
CA LYS A 389 -12.48 24.22 0.19
C LYS A 389 -12.35 22.96 1.07
N PRO A 390 -11.61 23.02 2.20
CA PRO A 390 -11.56 21.91 3.15
C PRO A 390 -12.97 21.58 3.66
N SER A 391 -13.18 20.31 4.05
CA SER A 391 -14.45 19.90 4.67
C SER A 391 -14.74 20.72 5.93
N LEU A 392 -16.01 20.79 6.36
CA LEU A 392 -16.39 21.52 7.58
C LEU A 392 -15.60 21.05 8.81
N LEU A 393 -15.22 19.77 8.84
CA LEU A 393 -14.37 19.15 9.85
C LEU A 393 -12.94 19.73 9.83
N CYS A 394 -12.40 19.98 8.64
CA CYS A 394 -11.04 20.47 8.43
C CYS A 394 -10.90 22.01 8.39
N GLN A 395 -11.98 22.76 8.65
CA GLN A 395 -12.01 24.23 8.47
C GLN A 395 -11.32 25.06 9.57
N TYR A 396 -10.94 24.48 10.71
CA TYR A 396 -10.25 25.22 11.76
C TYR A 396 -8.78 25.49 11.38
N GLY A 397 -8.48 26.72 10.95
CA GLY A 397 -7.10 27.25 10.88
C GLY A 397 -6.57 27.69 9.50
N LEU A 398 -7.34 27.59 8.41
CA LEU A 398 -6.78 27.82 7.06
C LEU A 398 -7.08 29.21 6.48
N LYS A 399 -6.02 30.03 6.35
CA LYS A 399 -6.01 31.24 5.51
C LYS A 399 -5.99 30.85 4.01
N LYS A 400 -7.05 31.30 3.34
CA LYS A 400 -7.31 31.45 1.89
C LYS A 400 -6.13 31.21 0.95
N ASN A 401 -6.25 30.17 0.11
CA ASN A 401 -5.89 30.17 -1.31
C ASN A 401 -6.55 28.93 -1.97
N ILE A 402 -7.85 29.02 -2.22
CA ILE A 402 -8.61 28.02 -2.98
C ILE A 402 -8.58 28.45 -4.44
N SER A 403 -8.13 27.57 -5.33
CA SER A 403 -8.18 27.82 -6.77
C SER A 403 -9.60 27.59 -7.29
N SER A 404 -10.23 28.63 -7.85
CA SER A 404 -11.54 28.51 -8.52
C SER A 404 -11.50 27.72 -9.83
N LYS A 405 -10.30 27.37 -10.34
CA LYS A 405 -10.12 26.62 -11.60
C LYS A 405 -10.47 25.13 -11.48
N CYS A 406 -10.57 24.59 -10.26
CA CYS A 406 -10.73 23.16 -9.98
C CYS A 406 -12.01 22.82 -9.20
N SER A 407 -12.95 23.77 -9.12
CA SER A 407 -14.25 23.63 -8.45
C SER A 407 -15.33 23.16 -9.42
#